data_AF-A0A3R7X655-F1
#
_entry.id   AF-A0A3R7X655-F1
#
_cell.length_a   1.000
_cell.length_b   1.000
_cell.length_c   1.000
_cell.angle_alpha   90.00
_cell.angle_beta   90.00
_cell.angle_gamma   90.00
#
_symmetry.space_group_name_H-M   'P 1'
#
loop_
_entity.id
_entity.type
_entity.pdbx_description
1 polymer ?
#
loop_
_entity_poly.entity_id
_entity_poly.type
_entity_poly.pdbx_seq_one_letter_code
_entity_poly.pdbx_strand_id
1 'polypeptide(L)'
;MKKFAVSGLLVLVLAACSSTSDTPVAMVEDTATTMAEDAFVGEEPSPAEATKSPELMQLEETWDFAASRPGSDIGQVFQLFRLKQSLGPKNLACYDQESGNVCEEIVEAINVVGLTEQQLTLLLNSLELPHRVIERDCELLMVTEEFVAGRVNFSVNDGLVTGWASEGGGNFLDQENC
;
A
#
# COMPACT_ATOMS: atom_id res chain seq x y z
N MET A 1 -40.33 -49.32 -8.61
CA MET A 1 -40.15 -50.43 -7.65
C MET A 1 -38.65 -50.63 -7.42
N LYS A 2 -38.23 -50.82 -6.15
CA LYS A 2 -36.89 -51.24 -5.61
C LYS A 2 -35.71 -50.28 -5.87
N LYS A 3 -35.11 -49.54 -4.91
CA LYS A 3 -34.40 -49.88 -3.61
C LYS A 3 -33.25 -50.89 -3.86
N PHE A 4 -31.98 -50.68 -3.48
CA PHE A 4 -31.36 -50.45 -2.15
C PHE A 4 -29.95 -49.81 -2.34
N ALA A 5 -29.51 -48.78 -1.58
CA ALA A 5 -28.86 -48.78 -0.23
C ALA A 5 -27.46 -49.45 -0.24
N VAL A 6 -26.35 -48.91 0.32
CA VAL A 6 -26.00 -48.53 1.71
C VAL A 6 -24.58 -47.89 1.64
N SER A 7 -24.38 -46.65 2.10
CA SER A 7 -23.87 -46.21 3.42
C SER A 7 -22.37 -46.44 3.68
N GLY A 8 -21.72 -45.37 4.14
CA GLY A 8 -20.35 -45.35 4.67
C GLY A 8 -20.10 -44.02 5.38
N LEU A 9 -20.75 -43.85 6.54
CA LEU A 9 -20.55 -42.76 7.49
C LEU A 9 -19.28 -43.04 8.33
N LEU A 10 -18.36 -42.08 8.46
CA LEU A 10 -17.43 -42.04 9.58
C LEU A 10 -17.25 -40.58 10.04
N VAL A 11 -17.40 -40.38 11.34
CA VAL A 11 -17.56 -39.09 12.03
C VAL A 11 -16.61 -39.06 13.24
N LEU A 12 -16.14 -37.85 13.58
CA LEU A 12 -15.45 -37.38 14.81
C LEU A 12 -13.95 -37.71 14.92
N VAL A 13 -13.06 -36.86 15.45
CA VAL A 13 -13.12 -36.09 16.72
C VAL A 13 -12.21 -34.83 16.66
N LEU A 14 -12.65 -33.75 17.33
CA LEU A 14 -11.92 -32.50 17.64
C LEU A 14 -10.81 -32.71 18.68
N ALA A 15 -9.66 -32.03 18.53
CA ALA A 15 -8.79 -31.71 19.66
C ALA A 15 -8.24 -30.29 19.51
N ALA A 16 -8.80 -29.38 20.30
CA ALA A 16 -8.25 -28.06 20.57
C ALA A 16 -7.06 -28.18 21.53
N CYS A 17 -5.97 -27.47 21.24
CA CYS A 17 -4.92 -27.18 22.22
C CYS A 17 -4.84 -25.67 22.41
N SER A 18 -5.49 -25.19 23.48
CA SER A 18 -5.23 -23.91 24.12
C SER A 18 -4.35 -24.17 25.35
N SER A 19 -3.27 -23.40 25.55
CA SER A 19 -2.58 -23.08 26.82
C SER A 19 -1.43 -22.11 26.49
N THR A 20 -1.53 -20.81 26.73
CA THR A 20 -1.31 -20.03 27.98
C THR A 20 0.14 -20.04 28.51
N SER A 21 0.72 -18.83 28.46
CA SER A 21 1.61 -18.11 29.39
C SER A 21 2.59 -18.86 30.30
N ASP A 22 3.86 -18.44 30.33
CA ASP A 22 4.36 -17.67 31.50
C ASP A 22 5.79 -17.14 31.29
N THR A 23 5.90 -15.82 31.41
CA THR A 23 7.15 -15.08 31.61
C THR A 23 7.31 -14.83 33.11
N PRO A 24 8.36 -15.32 33.77
CA PRO A 24 8.79 -14.75 35.03
C PRO A 24 9.82 -13.64 34.82
N VAL A 25 9.40 -12.46 35.26
CA VAL A 25 10.16 -11.24 35.50
C VAL A 25 11.43 -11.54 36.31
N ALA A 26 12.59 -11.16 35.79
CA ALA A 26 13.78 -10.97 36.61
C ALA A 26 13.78 -9.53 37.12
N MET A 27 13.53 -9.38 38.43
CA MET A 27 13.82 -8.17 39.18
C MET A 27 15.34 -7.98 39.24
N VAL A 28 15.80 -6.75 38.97
CA VAL A 28 17.04 -6.24 39.57
C VAL A 28 16.74 -4.84 40.09
N GLU A 29 17.01 -4.69 41.38
CA GLU A 29 16.81 -3.54 42.25
C GLU A 29 17.62 -2.31 41.85
N ASP A 30 16.97 -1.16 42.06
CA ASP A 30 17.46 0.01 42.80
C ASP A 30 18.96 0.34 42.76
N THR A 31 19.29 1.45 42.13
CA THR A 31 20.32 2.35 42.66
C THR A 31 19.87 3.78 42.44
N ALA A 32 19.29 4.35 43.49
CA ALA A 32 19.10 5.77 43.65
C ALA A 32 20.45 6.51 43.55
N THR A 33 20.49 7.58 42.76
CA THR A 33 21.41 8.69 42.98
C THR A 33 20.61 9.96 42.87
N THR A 34 20.31 10.51 44.04
CA THR A 34 19.83 11.88 44.23
C THR A 34 21.00 12.85 44.05
N MET A 35 20.69 14.11 43.73
CA MET A 35 21.49 15.36 43.66
C MET A 35 21.30 15.99 42.26
N ALA A 36 20.90 17.25 42.08
CA ALA A 36 20.62 18.34 42.99
C ALA A 36 19.69 19.34 42.28
N GLU A 37 18.98 20.16 43.06
CA GLU A 37 18.30 21.36 42.60
C GLU A 37 19.23 22.24 41.76
N ASP A 38 18.82 22.57 40.54
CA ASP A 38 19.12 23.87 39.98
C ASP A 38 17.85 24.43 39.36
N ALA A 39 17.43 25.57 39.88
CA ALA A 39 16.24 26.28 39.48
C ALA A 39 16.49 26.94 38.12
N PHE A 40 16.12 26.25 37.04
CA PHE A 40 15.90 26.91 35.76
C PHE A 40 14.41 27.10 35.55
N VAL A 41 13.91 28.27 35.97
CA VAL A 41 12.70 28.86 35.37
C VAL A 41 13.08 29.23 33.94
N GLY A 42 13.05 28.25 33.07
CA GLY A 42 13.00 28.41 31.63
C GLY A 42 11.79 27.63 31.19
N GLU A 43 10.77 28.35 30.77
CA GLU A 43 9.60 27.83 30.08
C GLU A 43 10.05 26.71 29.13
N GLU A 44 9.74 25.44 29.46
CA GLU A 44 9.88 24.37 28.49
C GLU A 44 9.02 24.79 27.30
N PRO A 45 9.59 24.97 26.10
CA PRO A 45 8.75 25.16 24.94
C PRO A 45 7.87 23.92 24.85
N SER A 46 6.56 24.10 25.08
CA SER A 46 5.50 23.19 24.66
C SER A 46 5.93 22.57 23.34
N PRO A 47 5.93 21.24 23.17
CA PRO A 47 6.52 20.57 22.02
C PRO A 47 5.96 21.21 20.76
N ALA A 48 6.74 22.14 20.22
CA ALA A 48 6.33 23.00 19.14
C ALA A 48 6.09 22.08 17.98
N GLU A 49 4.90 22.19 17.39
CA GLU A 49 4.54 21.58 16.12
C GLU A 49 5.75 21.67 15.20
N ALA A 50 6.45 20.56 15.00
CA ALA A 50 7.52 20.50 14.04
C ALA A 50 6.89 20.89 12.71
N THR A 51 7.25 22.04 12.16
CA THR A 51 6.66 22.55 10.93
C THR A 51 6.91 21.52 9.83
N LYS A 52 5.85 20.81 9.41
CA LYS A 52 5.93 19.77 8.38
C LYS A 52 6.55 20.36 7.12
N SER A 53 7.36 19.56 6.41
CA SER A 53 7.91 20.03 5.13
C SER A 53 6.78 20.28 4.12
N PRO A 54 6.93 21.24 3.19
CA PRO A 54 5.93 21.48 2.13
C PRO A 54 5.60 20.22 1.31
N GLU A 55 6.60 19.39 1.02
CA GLU A 55 6.42 18.13 0.30
C GLU A 55 5.58 17.13 1.08
N LEU A 56 5.79 17.01 2.40
CA LEU A 56 5.00 16.11 3.24
C LEU A 56 3.55 16.58 3.35
N MET A 57 3.32 17.89 3.47
CA MET A 57 1.96 18.45 3.49
C MET A 57 1.24 18.16 2.16
N GLN A 58 1.90 18.33 1.03
CA GLN A 58 1.30 18.04 -0.28
C GLN A 58 0.96 16.54 -0.43
N LEU A 59 1.83 15.66 0.05
CA LEU A 59 1.58 14.22 0.03
C LEU A 59 0.39 13.83 0.91
N GLU A 60 0.31 14.40 2.12
CA GLU A 60 -0.83 14.19 3.03
C GLU A 60 -2.15 14.66 2.40
N GLU A 61 -2.19 15.87 1.84
CA GLU A 61 -3.36 16.39 1.14
C GLU A 61 -3.76 15.52 -0.06
N THR A 62 -2.78 15.00 -0.79
CA THR A 62 -3.02 14.10 -1.93
C THR A 62 -3.63 12.76 -1.47
N TRP A 63 -3.14 12.21 -0.36
CA TRP A 63 -3.70 11.00 0.23
C TRP A 63 -5.12 11.22 0.77
N ASP A 64 -5.37 12.34 1.44
CA ASP A 64 -6.71 12.69 1.93
C ASP A 64 -7.70 12.86 0.76
N PHE A 65 -7.26 13.52 -0.31
CA PHE A 65 -8.05 13.64 -1.53
C PHE A 65 -8.34 12.27 -2.14
N ALA A 66 -7.32 11.41 -2.32
CA ALA A 66 -7.48 10.07 -2.84
C ALA A 66 -8.45 9.22 -1.98
N ALA A 67 -8.34 9.31 -0.65
CA ALA A 67 -9.20 8.61 0.30
C ALA A 67 -10.66 9.04 0.23
N SER A 68 -10.92 10.30 -0.13
CA SER A 68 -12.27 10.85 -0.23
C SER A 68 -13.02 10.42 -1.50
N ARG A 69 -12.32 9.83 -2.48
CA ARG A 69 -12.89 9.52 -3.79
C ARG A 69 -13.76 8.25 -3.76
N PRO A 70 -14.92 8.24 -4.44
CA PRO A 70 -15.72 7.02 -4.58
C PRO A 70 -14.93 5.91 -5.25
N GLY A 71 -15.04 4.69 -4.72
CA GLY A 71 -14.36 3.51 -5.27
C GLY A 71 -12.92 3.31 -4.79
N SER A 72 -12.34 4.27 -4.06
CA SER A 72 -11.03 4.09 -3.43
C SER A 72 -11.15 3.30 -2.12
N ASP A 73 -10.26 2.33 -1.89
CA ASP A 73 -10.12 1.57 -0.65
C ASP A 73 -8.69 1.71 -0.10
N ILE A 74 -8.45 2.78 0.65
CA ILE A 74 -7.13 3.08 1.23
C ILE A 74 -6.73 2.04 2.30
N GLY A 75 -7.71 1.41 2.95
CA GLY A 75 -7.45 0.32 3.90
C GLY A 75 -6.79 -0.86 3.19
N GLN A 76 -7.32 -1.23 2.02
CA GLN A 76 -6.75 -2.25 1.16
C GLN A 76 -5.38 -1.85 0.61
N VAL A 77 -5.20 -0.59 0.17
CA VAL A 77 -3.91 -0.08 -0.31
C VAL A 77 -2.79 -0.33 0.71
N PHE A 78 -3.00 0.02 1.99
CA PHE A 78 -1.97 -0.18 3.01
C PHE A 78 -1.74 -1.66 3.36
N GLN A 79 -2.76 -2.52 3.26
CA GLN A 79 -2.60 -3.96 3.44
C GLN A 79 -1.74 -4.55 2.33
N LEU A 80 -2.03 -4.20 1.07
CA LEU A 80 -1.29 -4.64 -0.10
C LEU A 80 0.15 -4.08 -0.10
N PHE A 81 0.34 -2.84 0.33
CA PHE A 81 1.69 -2.27 0.45
C PHE A 81 2.54 -3.02 1.49
N ARG A 82 1.96 -3.41 2.63
CA ARG A 82 2.66 -4.27 3.61
C ARG A 82 2.96 -5.64 3.04
N LEU A 83 2.04 -6.22 2.25
CA LEU A 83 2.29 -7.47 1.54
C LEU A 83 3.49 -7.30 0.59
N LYS A 84 3.49 -6.26 -0.26
CA LYS A 84 4.63 -5.92 -1.14
C LYS A 84 5.95 -5.86 -0.37
N GLN A 85 5.99 -5.16 0.76
CA GLN A 85 7.20 -5.06 1.60
C GLN A 85 7.65 -6.41 2.18
N SER A 86 6.69 -7.29 2.51
CA SER A 86 6.97 -8.62 3.09
C SER A 86 7.57 -9.62 2.10
N LEU A 87 7.32 -9.43 0.79
CA LEU A 87 7.82 -10.29 -0.28
C LEU A 87 9.33 -10.08 -0.55
N GLY A 88 9.93 -9.09 0.14
CA GLY A 88 11.37 -8.88 0.21
C GLY A 88 11.94 -8.00 -0.91
N PRO A 89 13.27 -7.79 -0.93
CA PRO A 89 13.92 -6.87 -1.86
C PRO A 89 13.87 -7.34 -3.32
N LYS A 90 13.41 -8.59 -3.56
CA LYS A 90 13.33 -9.21 -4.89
C LYS A 90 12.00 -9.00 -5.60
N ASN A 91 11.03 -8.31 -5.00
CA ASN A 91 9.87 -7.77 -5.72
C ASN A 91 10.22 -6.49 -6.50
N LEU A 92 11.36 -6.55 -7.19
CA LEU A 92 11.77 -5.65 -8.27
C LEU A 92 10.80 -5.70 -9.45
N ALA A 93 10.02 -6.77 -9.53
CA ALA A 93 8.81 -6.79 -10.30
C ALA A 93 7.65 -6.76 -9.31
N CYS A 94 6.77 -5.80 -9.49
CA CYS A 94 5.46 -5.67 -8.87
C CYS A 94 4.50 -6.85 -9.21
N TYR A 95 5.05 -7.92 -9.78
CA TYR A 95 4.41 -9.10 -10.31
C TYR A 95 5.32 -10.32 -10.07
N ASP A 96 4.80 -11.34 -9.40
CA ASP A 96 5.38 -12.68 -9.39
C ASP A 96 4.28 -13.75 -9.51
N GLN A 97 4.67 -14.96 -9.92
CA GLN A 97 3.72 -16.01 -10.26
C GLN A 97 2.96 -16.58 -9.04
N GLU A 98 3.52 -16.47 -7.85
CA GLU A 98 2.93 -17.00 -6.60
C GLU A 98 2.06 -15.95 -5.90
N SER A 99 2.45 -14.69 -6.01
CA SER A 99 1.88 -13.53 -5.32
C SER A 99 0.89 -12.73 -6.17
N GLY A 100 0.84 -12.95 -7.48
CA GLY A 100 0.03 -12.13 -8.39
C GLY A 100 0.62 -10.72 -8.60
N ASN A 101 -0.21 -9.81 -9.13
CA ASN A 101 0.17 -8.43 -9.43
C ASN A 101 -0.21 -7.48 -8.30
N VAL A 102 0.53 -7.52 -7.20
CA VAL A 102 0.22 -6.72 -6.00
C VAL A 102 0.17 -5.22 -6.32
N CYS A 103 0.99 -4.72 -7.26
CA CYS A 103 0.95 -3.30 -7.59
C CYS A 103 -0.22 -2.93 -8.49
N GLU A 104 -0.69 -3.82 -9.36
CA GLU A 104 -1.97 -3.62 -10.07
C GLU A 104 -3.11 -3.51 -9.05
N GLU A 105 -3.18 -4.42 -8.08
CA GLU A 105 -4.20 -4.37 -7.02
C GLU A 105 -4.10 -3.10 -6.16
N ILE A 106 -2.88 -2.61 -5.88
CA ILE A 106 -2.68 -1.33 -5.18
C ILE A 106 -3.29 -0.18 -6.01
N VAL A 107 -2.99 -0.12 -7.31
CA VAL A 107 -3.46 0.97 -8.18
C VAL A 107 -4.98 0.89 -8.39
N GLU A 108 -5.54 -0.30 -8.51
CA GLU A 108 -6.99 -0.53 -8.53
C GLU A 108 -7.64 0.01 -7.25
N ALA A 109 -7.09 -0.31 -6.08
CA ALA A 109 -7.61 0.15 -4.80
C ALA A 109 -7.49 1.67 -4.60
N ILE A 110 -6.54 2.35 -5.25
CA ILE A 110 -6.47 3.83 -5.25
C ILE A 110 -7.56 4.44 -6.14
N ASN A 111 -8.05 3.71 -7.16
CA ASN A 111 -8.96 4.19 -8.20
C ASN A 111 -8.39 5.41 -8.96
N VAL A 112 -7.24 5.26 -9.63
CA VAL A 112 -6.41 6.39 -10.09
C VAL A 112 -6.98 7.27 -11.21
N VAL A 113 -7.98 6.81 -11.96
CA VAL A 113 -8.53 7.56 -13.11
C VAL A 113 -9.23 8.84 -12.64
N GLY A 114 -8.85 9.99 -13.20
CA GLY A 114 -9.33 11.31 -12.83
C GLY A 114 -8.48 12.02 -11.76
N LEU A 115 -7.41 11.41 -11.25
CA LEU A 115 -6.36 12.15 -10.53
C LEU A 115 -5.54 13.00 -11.51
N THR A 116 -4.91 14.07 -11.02
CA THR A 116 -3.91 14.77 -11.83
C THR A 116 -2.63 13.93 -11.97
N GLU A 117 -1.86 14.16 -13.04
CA GLU A 117 -0.55 13.52 -13.21
C GLU A 117 0.33 13.69 -11.96
N GLN A 118 0.38 14.91 -11.41
CA GLN A 118 1.15 15.22 -10.20
C GLN A 118 0.68 14.43 -8.98
N GLN A 119 -0.64 14.37 -8.75
CA GLN A 119 -1.21 13.62 -7.62
C GLN A 119 -0.88 12.14 -7.73
N LEU A 120 -1.09 11.54 -8.91
CA LEU A 120 -0.80 10.13 -9.11
C LEU A 120 0.69 9.84 -8.90
N THR A 121 1.59 10.64 -9.49
CA THR A 121 3.03 10.46 -9.32
C THR A 121 3.46 10.55 -7.85
N LEU A 122 2.89 11.47 -7.06
CA LEU A 122 3.18 11.54 -5.62
C LEU A 122 2.74 10.28 -4.88
N LEU A 123 1.53 9.78 -5.15
CA LEU A 123 1.01 8.56 -4.53
C LEU A 123 1.88 7.35 -4.88
N LEU A 124 2.16 7.12 -6.18
CA LEU A 124 2.95 5.98 -6.64
C LEU A 124 4.38 6.03 -6.11
N ASN A 125 5.01 7.21 -6.06
CA ASN A 125 6.32 7.39 -5.43
C ASN A 125 6.31 7.04 -3.95
N SER A 126 5.29 7.48 -3.20
CA SER A 126 5.17 7.19 -1.77
C SER A 126 4.96 5.70 -1.45
N LEU A 127 4.44 4.94 -2.41
CA LEU A 127 4.26 3.49 -2.34
C LEU A 127 5.42 2.72 -3.00
N GLU A 128 6.43 3.44 -3.51
CA GLU A 128 7.57 2.88 -4.22
C GLU A 128 7.13 1.99 -5.40
N LEU A 129 6.12 2.44 -6.15
CA LEU A 129 5.61 1.78 -7.35
C LEU A 129 6.32 2.35 -8.58
N PRO A 130 7.04 1.53 -9.38
CA PRO A 130 7.60 1.98 -10.64
C PRO A 130 6.45 2.39 -11.56
N HIS A 131 6.60 3.54 -12.23
CA HIS A 131 5.55 4.07 -13.09
C HIS A 131 6.13 4.91 -14.23
N ARG A 132 5.33 5.11 -15.27
CA ARG A 132 5.62 6.05 -16.37
C ARG A 132 4.35 6.47 -17.10
N VAL A 133 4.41 7.64 -17.72
CA VAL A 133 3.42 8.08 -18.70
C VAL A 133 3.73 7.44 -20.04
N ILE A 134 2.76 6.80 -20.69
CA ILE A 134 2.93 6.17 -22.01
C ILE A 134 2.15 6.88 -23.12
N GLU A 135 1.25 7.78 -22.75
CA GLU A 135 0.41 8.53 -23.67
C GLU A 135 0.11 9.89 -23.04
N ARG A 136 0.18 10.95 -23.84
CA ARG A 136 -0.16 12.29 -23.42
C ARG A 136 -1.01 12.95 -24.50
N ASP A 137 -2.16 13.48 -24.11
CA ASP A 137 -3.07 14.25 -24.97
C ASP A 137 -3.38 13.50 -26.28
N CYS A 138 -3.72 12.21 -26.15
CA CYS A 138 -4.01 11.28 -27.24
C CYS A 138 -2.84 10.94 -28.18
N GLU A 139 -1.60 11.27 -27.77
CA GLU A 139 -0.38 10.90 -28.47
C GLU A 139 0.43 9.89 -27.66
N LEU A 140 0.68 8.72 -28.26
CA LEU A 140 1.55 7.70 -27.67
C LEU A 140 2.99 8.22 -27.57
N LEU A 141 3.59 8.07 -26.40
CA LEU A 141 4.98 8.45 -26.14
C LEU A 141 5.92 7.30 -26.50
N MET A 142 7.07 7.64 -27.08
CA MET A 142 8.11 6.64 -27.32
C MET A 142 8.68 6.14 -26.00
N VAL A 143 8.58 4.83 -25.79
CA VAL A 143 9.13 4.15 -24.62
C VAL A 143 10.54 3.66 -24.92
N THR A 144 11.55 4.18 -24.21
CA THR A 144 12.95 3.76 -24.35
C THR A 144 13.47 2.94 -23.16
N GLU A 145 12.70 2.86 -22.08
CA GLU A 145 13.08 2.12 -20.88
C GLU A 145 12.83 0.61 -21.02
N GLU A 146 13.68 -0.18 -20.37
CA GLU A 146 13.50 -1.63 -20.29
C GLU A 146 12.19 -2.00 -19.60
N PHE A 147 11.66 -3.19 -19.93
CA PHE A 147 10.48 -3.77 -19.31
C PHE A 147 10.69 -3.97 -17.80
N VAL A 148 9.72 -3.53 -17.00
CA VAL A 148 9.72 -3.71 -15.54
C VAL A 148 8.36 -4.31 -15.18
N ALA A 149 8.35 -5.60 -14.88
CA ALA A 149 7.11 -6.29 -14.57
C ALA A 149 6.37 -5.61 -13.40
N GLY A 150 5.09 -5.35 -13.62
CA GLY A 150 4.21 -4.65 -12.71
C GLY A 150 4.40 -3.12 -12.63
N ARG A 151 5.22 -2.51 -13.52
CA ARG A 151 5.28 -1.05 -13.66
C ARG A 151 3.93 -0.50 -14.09
N VAL A 152 3.51 0.59 -13.45
CA VAL A 152 2.27 1.30 -13.75
C VAL A 152 2.49 2.20 -14.97
N ASN A 153 1.92 1.84 -16.09
CA ASN A 153 1.85 2.66 -17.29
C ASN A 153 0.51 3.40 -17.28
N PHE A 154 0.50 4.72 -17.47
CA PHE A 154 -0.74 5.47 -17.52
C PHE A 154 -0.78 6.50 -18.64
N SER A 155 -2.00 6.83 -19.06
CA SER A 155 -2.32 7.84 -20.06
C SER A 155 -2.80 9.11 -19.36
N VAL A 156 -2.38 10.25 -19.87
CA VAL A 156 -2.76 11.58 -19.36
C VAL A 156 -3.42 12.38 -20.48
N ASN A 157 -4.54 13.01 -20.20
CA ASN A 157 -5.19 13.96 -21.11
C ASN A 157 -5.59 15.21 -20.32
N ASP A 158 -5.23 16.40 -20.80
CA ASP A 158 -5.48 17.68 -20.10
C ASP A 158 -4.96 17.68 -18.65
N GLY A 159 -3.85 16.98 -18.39
CA GLY A 159 -3.24 16.83 -17.06
C GLY A 159 -3.94 15.87 -16.10
N LEU A 160 -5.00 15.18 -16.54
CA LEU A 160 -5.73 14.16 -15.79
C LEU A 160 -5.42 12.77 -16.30
N VAL A 161 -5.34 11.81 -15.38
CA VAL A 161 -5.15 10.39 -15.71
C VAL A 161 -6.45 9.83 -16.31
N THR A 162 -6.40 9.32 -17.53
CA THR A 162 -7.58 8.76 -18.24
C THR A 162 -7.60 7.24 -18.25
N GLY A 163 -6.44 6.61 -18.16
CA GLY A 163 -6.31 5.17 -18.18
C GLY A 163 -4.97 4.70 -17.66
N TRP A 164 -4.87 3.41 -17.33
CA TRP A 164 -3.64 2.80 -16.86
C TRP A 164 -3.59 1.28 -17.08
N ALA A 165 -2.39 0.72 -17.07
CA ALA A 165 -2.14 -0.71 -17.04
C ALA A 165 -0.89 -1.03 -16.24
N SER A 166 -0.84 -2.27 -15.76
CA SER A 166 0.38 -2.84 -15.22
C SER A 166 1.16 -3.60 -16.30
N GLU A 167 2.48 -3.42 -16.35
CA GLU A 167 3.33 -4.14 -17.31
C GLU A 167 3.36 -5.64 -17.05
N GLY A 168 3.01 -6.42 -18.08
CA GLY A 168 2.83 -7.87 -17.93
C GLY A 168 1.53 -8.26 -17.20
N GLY A 169 0.71 -7.27 -16.83
CA GLY A 169 -0.64 -7.45 -16.28
C GLY A 169 -1.68 -7.79 -17.35
N GLY A 170 -2.91 -8.00 -16.88
CA GLY A 170 -3.97 -8.64 -17.66
C GLY A 170 -4.61 -7.76 -18.73
N ASN A 171 -4.80 -6.46 -18.49
CA ASN A 171 -5.50 -5.54 -19.39
C ASN A 171 -5.08 -4.07 -19.19
N PHE A 172 -5.27 -3.23 -20.22
CA PHE A 172 -5.21 -1.78 -20.07
C PHE A 172 -6.61 -1.26 -19.76
N LEU A 173 -6.74 -0.59 -18.61
CA LEU A 173 -7.96 0.11 -18.21
C LEU A 173 -7.96 1.48 -18.87
N ASP A 174 -8.66 1.58 -20.00
CA ASP A 174 -8.97 2.84 -20.66
C ASP A 174 -10.44 3.19 -20.37
N GLN A 175 -10.69 4.32 -19.73
CA GLN A 175 -12.01 4.93 -19.82
C GLN A 175 -11.98 5.78 -21.07
N GLU A 176 -12.38 5.21 -22.23
CA GLU A 176 -12.43 5.82 -23.57
C GLU A 176 -12.66 7.34 -23.56
N ASN A 177 -11.60 8.11 -23.28
CA ASN A 177 -11.63 9.56 -23.11
C ASN A 177 -10.43 10.22 -23.81
N CYS A 178 -9.95 9.52 -24.84
CA CYS A 178 -9.84 10.10 -26.17
C CYS A 178 -11.07 9.63 -26.97
#